data_AF-A0A9Q2QDY6-F1
#
_entry.id   AF-A0A9Q2QDY6-F1
#
_cell.length_a   1.000
_cell.length_b   1.000
_cell.length_c   1.000
_cell.angle_alpha   90.00
_cell.angle_beta   90.00
_cell.angle_gamma   90.00
#
_symmetry.space_group_name_H-M   'P 1'
#
loop_
_entity.id
_entity.type
_entity.pdbx_description
1 polymer ?
#
loop_
_entity_poly.entity_id
_entity_poly.type
_entity_poly.pdbx_seq_one_letter_code
_entity_poly.pdbx_strand_id
1 'polypeptide(L)'
;MTQKNFVELRNVTKRFGSNTVIDNINLTIPQGQMVTLLGPSGCGKTTILRLVAGLEKPSEGQIFIDGEDVTHRSIQQRDICMVFQSYALFPHMSLGENVGYGLKMLGVSRAEVKARVKEALAMVDLEGFEERYVDQISGGQQQRVALARALILKPKVLLFDEPLSNLDANLRRSMRDKIRELQKQFDITSLYVTHDQSEAFAVSDTVLVMNKGHIMQIGSPQDLYRQPASRFMASFMGDANLFPATFSDQYVDIYGYHLPRPLHFGTQGEGMVGVRPEAITLSDRGEESQRCVIRHVAYMGPQYEVTVEWHGQEILLQVNATRLQPDVGEQYYLEIHPYGMFVLADAA
;
A
#
# COMPACT_ATOMS: atom_id res chain seq x y z
N MET A 1 25.84 2.98 5.90
CA MET A 1 26.05 2.42 4.55
C MET A 1 24.92 2.94 3.68
N THR A 2 25.22 3.67 2.61
CA THR A 2 24.21 4.23 1.69
C THR A 2 23.53 3.09 0.95
N GLN A 3 22.20 3.04 1.00
CA GLN A 3 21.42 1.99 0.36
C GLN A 3 21.54 2.13 -1.16
N LYS A 4 21.86 1.05 -1.87
CA LYS A 4 22.02 1.05 -3.32
C LYS A 4 20.65 1.20 -4.00
N ASN A 5 20.51 2.20 -4.87
CA ASN A 5 19.36 2.33 -5.77
C ASN A 5 19.40 1.19 -6.80
N PHE A 6 18.34 0.38 -6.86
CA PHE A 6 18.33 -0.83 -7.69
C PHE A 6 17.41 -0.71 -8.91
N VAL A 7 16.25 -0.09 -8.75
CA VAL A 7 15.40 0.33 -9.88
C VAL A 7 15.24 1.84 -9.83
N GLU A 8 15.47 2.52 -10.95
CA GLU A 8 15.33 3.97 -11.04
C GLU A 8 14.55 4.36 -12.30
N LEU A 9 13.54 5.20 -12.13
CA LEU A 9 12.92 5.95 -13.24
C LEU A 9 13.40 7.39 -13.10
N ARG A 10 14.00 7.93 -14.16
CA ARG A 10 14.53 9.29 -14.20
C ARG A 10 13.76 10.10 -15.23
N ASN A 11 12.99 11.07 -14.76
CA ASN A 11 12.19 12.00 -15.55
C ASN A 11 11.30 11.29 -16.58
N VAL A 12 10.64 10.20 -16.15
CA VAL A 12 9.88 9.34 -17.05
C VAL A 12 8.52 9.95 -17.35
N THR A 13 8.22 10.11 -18.63
CA THR A 13 6.91 10.54 -19.14
C THR A 13 6.36 9.48 -20.08
N LYS A 14 5.05 9.21 -20.01
CA LYS A 14 4.36 8.29 -20.93
C LYS A 14 3.09 8.91 -21.48
N ARG A 15 3.04 9.01 -22.80
CA ARG A 15 1.90 9.51 -23.58
C ARG A 15 1.33 8.39 -24.46
N PHE A 16 0.01 8.37 -24.60
CA PHE A 16 -0.72 7.54 -25.57
C PHE A 16 -1.46 8.50 -26.52
N GLY A 17 -0.93 8.67 -27.74
CA GLY A 17 -1.36 9.76 -28.62
C GLY A 17 -1.09 11.11 -27.96
N SER A 18 -2.13 11.95 -27.86
CA SER A 18 -2.08 13.25 -27.17
C SER A 18 -2.27 13.17 -25.65
N ASN A 19 -2.70 12.03 -25.11
CA ASN A 19 -3.01 11.89 -23.70
C ASN A 19 -1.75 11.54 -22.88
N THR A 20 -1.37 12.39 -21.93
CA THR A 20 -0.25 12.14 -21.01
C THR A 20 -0.76 11.41 -19.78
N VAL A 21 -0.32 10.15 -19.60
CA VAL A 21 -0.76 9.28 -18.49
C VAL A 21 0.21 9.34 -17.31
N ILE A 22 1.51 9.48 -17.60
CA ILE A 22 2.57 9.69 -16.61
C ILE A 22 3.33 10.93 -17.03
N ASP A 23 3.54 11.87 -16.11
CA ASP A 23 4.21 13.14 -16.39
C ASP A 23 5.41 13.35 -15.47
N ASN A 24 6.62 13.26 -16.05
CA ASN A 24 7.90 13.54 -15.41
C ASN A 24 8.11 12.88 -14.03
N ILE A 25 7.85 11.57 -13.93
CA ILE A 25 8.01 10.83 -12.68
C ILE A 25 9.46 10.44 -12.44
N ASN A 26 9.89 10.65 -11.18
CA ASN A 26 11.09 10.08 -10.61
C ASN A 26 10.70 9.04 -9.56
N LEU A 27 11.23 7.82 -9.69
CA LEU A 27 10.99 6.71 -8.76
C LEU A 27 12.32 6.04 -8.46
N THR A 28 12.52 5.63 -7.22
CA THR A 28 13.67 4.82 -6.82
C THR A 28 13.24 3.70 -5.91
N ILE A 29 13.65 2.49 -6.24
CA ILE A 29 13.46 1.29 -5.42
C ILE A 29 14.84 0.85 -4.95
N PRO A 30 15.15 0.97 -3.65
CA PRO A 30 16.40 0.48 -3.11
C PRO A 30 16.47 -1.05 -3.19
N GLN A 31 17.69 -1.60 -3.27
CA GLN A 31 17.90 -3.04 -3.30
C GLN A 31 17.23 -3.72 -2.10
N GLY A 32 16.52 -4.81 -2.35
CA GLY A 32 15.88 -5.63 -1.30
C GLY A 32 14.64 -5.00 -0.66
N GLN A 33 14.22 -3.80 -1.09
CA GLN A 33 13.01 -3.17 -0.59
C GLN A 33 11.77 -3.53 -1.41
N MET A 34 10.61 -3.50 -0.74
CA MET A 34 9.31 -3.53 -1.37
C MET A 34 8.70 -2.13 -1.41
N VAL A 35 8.54 -1.60 -2.62
CA VAL A 35 7.91 -0.31 -2.89
C VAL A 35 6.51 -0.54 -3.48
N THR A 36 5.49 0.10 -2.91
CA THR A 36 4.12 0.03 -3.44
C THR A 36 3.71 1.32 -4.13
N LEU A 37 3.14 1.21 -5.33
CA LEU A 37 2.33 2.25 -5.96
C LEU A 37 0.88 2.08 -5.49
N LEU A 38 0.38 3.08 -4.78
CA LEU A 38 -0.98 3.15 -4.26
C LEU A 38 -1.71 4.34 -4.91
N GLY A 39 -2.99 4.21 -5.21
CA GLY A 39 -3.75 5.30 -5.80
C GLY A 39 -5.05 4.86 -6.44
N PRO A 40 -5.93 5.79 -6.83
CA PRO A 40 -7.19 5.46 -7.50
C PRO A 40 -7.00 4.70 -8.83
N SER A 41 -8.06 4.07 -9.31
CA SER A 41 -8.07 3.47 -10.65
C SER A 41 -7.75 4.52 -11.72
N GLY A 42 -6.92 4.15 -12.70
CA GLY A 42 -6.54 5.04 -13.80
C GLY A 42 -5.48 6.10 -13.48
N CYS A 43 -4.89 6.14 -12.27
CA CYS A 43 -3.85 7.12 -11.94
C CYS A 43 -2.45 6.81 -12.53
N GLY A 44 -2.29 5.69 -13.23
CA GLY A 44 -1.03 5.35 -13.93
C GLY A 44 -0.17 4.24 -13.30
N LYS A 45 -0.59 3.62 -12.19
CA LYS A 45 0.18 2.57 -11.48
C LYS A 45 0.61 1.41 -12.39
N THR A 46 -0.35 0.78 -13.06
CA THR A 46 -0.07 -0.34 -14.00
C THR A 46 0.75 0.13 -15.19
N THR A 47 0.64 1.40 -15.62
CA THR A 47 1.50 1.96 -16.65
C THR A 47 2.96 2.03 -16.19
N ILE A 48 3.24 2.52 -14.98
CA ILE A 48 4.60 2.49 -14.40
C ILE A 48 5.12 1.07 -14.29
N LEU A 49 4.30 0.14 -13.78
CA LEU A 49 4.71 -1.25 -13.65
C LEU A 49 5.07 -1.85 -15.02
N ARG A 50 4.29 -1.59 -16.07
CA ARG A 50 4.59 -2.04 -17.44
C ARG A 50 5.81 -1.36 -18.06
N LEU A 51 6.10 -0.11 -17.70
CA LEU A 51 7.31 0.60 -18.10
C LEU A 51 8.55 -0.03 -17.47
N VAL A 52 8.52 -0.34 -16.17
CA VAL A 52 9.57 -1.11 -15.48
C VAL A 52 9.71 -2.50 -16.11
N ALA A 53 8.58 -3.13 -16.45
CA ALA A 53 8.55 -4.44 -17.09
C ALA A 53 9.15 -4.47 -18.51
N GLY A 54 9.22 -3.32 -19.20
CA GLY A 54 9.56 -3.27 -20.61
C GLY A 54 8.44 -3.79 -21.53
N LEU A 55 7.23 -3.91 -21.00
CA LEU A 55 6.01 -4.17 -21.78
C LEU A 55 5.47 -2.88 -22.43
N GLU A 56 5.86 -1.73 -21.88
CA GLU A 56 5.65 -0.41 -22.46
C GLU A 56 7.01 0.32 -22.54
N LYS A 57 7.17 1.20 -23.53
CA LYS A 57 8.31 2.11 -23.62
C LYS A 57 7.91 3.50 -23.13
N PRO A 58 8.78 4.21 -22.38
CA PRO A 58 8.52 5.59 -22.03
C PRO A 58 8.53 6.46 -23.29
N SER A 59 7.78 7.56 -23.26
CA SER A 59 7.84 8.60 -24.29
C SER A 59 9.09 9.45 -24.12
N GLU A 60 9.45 9.76 -22.87
CA GLU A 60 10.64 10.51 -22.47
C GLU A 60 11.20 9.95 -21.16
N GLY A 61 12.46 10.25 -20.85
CA GLY A 61 13.14 9.79 -19.65
C GLY A 61 13.82 8.42 -19.81
N GLN A 62 14.38 7.94 -18.70
CA GLN A 62 15.20 6.72 -18.69
C GLN A 62 14.82 5.80 -17.54
N ILE A 63 15.02 4.50 -17.74
CA ILE A 63 14.78 3.45 -16.75
C ILE A 63 16.08 2.67 -16.54
N PHE A 64 16.53 2.59 -15.30
CA PHE A 64 17.72 1.84 -14.90
C PHE A 64 17.33 0.69 -13.98
N ILE A 65 17.98 -0.47 -14.18
CA ILE A 65 17.91 -1.62 -13.28
C ILE A 65 19.34 -2.07 -13.00
N ASP A 66 19.71 -2.18 -11.73
CA ASP A 66 21.05 -2.57 -11.28
C ASP A 66 22.17 -1.70 -11.89
N GLY A 67 21.89 -0.41 -12.07
CA GLY A 67 22.80 0.57 -12.69
C GLY A 67 22.86 0.52 -14.23
N GLU A 68 22.19 -0.42 -14.88
CA GLU A 68 22.15 -0.52 -16.34
C GLU A 68 20.94 0.20 -16.93
N ASP A 69 21.13 0.99 -18.00
CA ASP A 69 20.01 1.55 -18.76
C ASP A 69 19.28 0.42 -19.52
N VAL A 70 18.02 0.21 -19.14
CA VAL A 70 17.14 -0.80 -19.72
C VAL A 70 16.00 -0.19 -20.54
N THR A 71 15.99 1.12 -20.77
CA THR A 71 14.87 1.89 -21.34
C THR A 71 14.27 1.26 -22.59
N HIS A 72 15.11 0.72 -23.48
CA HIS A 72 14.69 0.09 -24.74
C HIS A 72 14.78 -1.44 -24.75
N ARG A 73 15.22 -2.07 -23.67
CA ARG A 73 15.32 -3.52 -23.52
C ARG A 73 13.94 -4.15 -23.35
N SER A 74 13.73 -5.32 -23.95
CA SER A 74 12.50 -6.11 -23.74
C SER A 74 12.48 -6.75 -22.35
N ILE A 75 11.32 -7.26 -21.93
CA ILE A 75 11.17 -7.93 -20.64
C ILE A 75 12.18 -9.07 -20.42
N GLN A 76 12.48 -9.86 -21.45
CA GLN A 76 13.43 -10.98 -21.36
C GLN A 76 14.88 -10.54 -21.13
N GLN A 77 15.19 -9.27 -21.38
CA GLN A 77 16.54 -8.70 -21.27
C GLN A 77 16.74 -7.90 -19.97
N ARG A 78 15.76 -7.93 -19.05
CA ARG A 78 15.75 -7.14 -17.81
C ARG A 78 15.91 -7.98 -16.53
N ASP A 79 15.94 -9.31 -16.63
CA ASP A 79 15.99 -10.24 -15.49
C ASP A 79 14.90 -9.98 -14.43
N ILE A 80 13.66 -9.76 -14.90
CA ILE A 80 12.51 -9.46 -14.05
C ILE A 80 11.40 -10.50 -14.23
N CYS A 81 10.60 -10.69 -13.18
CA CYS A 81 9.38 -11.48 -13.24
C CYS A 81 8.17 -10.63 -12.86
N MET A 82 7.03 -10.92 -13.47
CA MET A 82 5.75 -10.27 -13.17
C MET A 82 4.73 -11.29 -12.69
N VAL A 83 4.05 -10.96 -11.59
CA VAL A 83 2.89 -11.68 -11.07
C VAL A 83 1.64 -10.87 -11.42
N PHE A 84 0.85 -11.41 -12.36
CA PHE A 84 -0.35 -10.77 -12.88
C PHE A 84 -1.57 -10.97 -11.97
N GLN A 85 -2.51 -10.02 -12.02
CA GLN A 85 -3.81 -10.10 -11.36
C GLN A 85 -4.62 -11.38 -11.70
N SER A 86 -4.56 -11.83 -12.97
CA SER A 86 -5.24 -13.05 -13.43
C SER A 86 -4.42 -14.32 -13.22
N TYR A 87 -3.26 -14.23 -12.55
CA TYR A 87 -2.25 -15.26 -12.37
C TYR A 87 -1.58 -15.75 -13.67
N ALA A 88 -2.27 -15.63 -14.82
CA ALA A 88 -1.82 -16.02 -16.15
C ALA A 88 -1.22 -17.44 -16.18
N LEU A 89 -1.82 -18.39 -15.47
CA LEU A 89 -1.43 -19.79 -15.50
C LEU A 89 -1.88 -20.44 -16.82
N PHE A 90 -1.08 -21.36 -17.35
CA PHE A 90 -1.42 -22.12 -18.55
C PHE A 90 -2.35 -23.28 -18.17
N PRO A 91 -3.62 -23.27 -18.59
CA PRO A 91 -4.61 -24.24 -18.11
C PRO A 91 -4.38 -25.66 -18.65
N HIS A 92 -3.65 -25.78 -19.76
CA HIS A 92 -3.33 -27.04 -20.44
C HIS A 92 -2.01 -27.67 -19.93
N MET A 93 -1.36 -27.06 -18.96
CA MET A 93 -0.11 -27.54 -18.36
C MET A 93 -0.36 -27.94 -16.91
N SER A 94 0.35 -28.96 -16.43
CA SER A 94 0.36 -29.26 -14.99
C SER A 94 0.94 -28.09 -14.19
N LEU A 95 0.76 -28.08 -12.87
CA LEU A 95 1.34 -27.05 -12.01
C LEU A 95 2.87 -27.10 -12.05
N GLY A 96 3.46 -28.30 -12.11
CA GLY A 96 4.89 -28.47 -12.27
C GLY A 96 5.41 -27.93 -13.60
N GLU A 97 4.66 -28.13 -14.69
CA GLU A 97 4.97 -27.56 -16.00
C GLU A 97 4.82 -26.04 -16.02
N ASN A 98 3.78 -25.49 -15.37
CA ASN A 98 3.58 -24.06 -15.20
C ASN A 98 4.79 -23.42 -14.50
N VAL A 99 5.20 -23.97 -13.37
CA VAL A 99 6.33 -23.47 -12.58
C VAL A 99 7.64 -23.64 -13.36
N GLY A 100 7.87 -24.79 -13.98
CA GLY A 100 9.11 -25.09 -14.70
C GLY A 100 9.25 -24.44 -16.09
N TYR A 101 8.19 -23.81 -16.61
CA TYR A 101 8.12 -23.33 -18.00
C TYR A 101 9.30 -22.41 -18.36
N GLY A 102 9.61 -21.42 -17.52
CA GLY A 102 10.70 -20.48 -17.78
C GLY A 102 12.08 -21.14 -17.85
N LEU A 103 12.35 -22.09 -16.95
CA LEU A 103 13.60 -22.86 -16.98
C LEU A 103 13.72 -23.72 -18.23
N LYS A 104 12.62 -24.32 -18.69
CA LYS A 104 12.57 -25.09 -19.93
C LYS A 104 12.90 -24.22 -21.15
N MET A 105 12.40 -22.98 -21.20
CA MET A 105 12.72 -22.03 -22.26
C MET A 105 14.18 -21.58 -22.24
N LEU A 106 14.81 -21.57 -21.07
CA LEU A 106 16.25 -21.30 -20.91
C LEU A 106 17.14 -22.52 -21.22
N GLY A 107 16.56 -23.65 -21.62
CA GLY A 107 17.31 -24.86 -21.97
C GLY A 107 17.87 -25.65 -20.77
N VAL A 108 17.35 -25.39 -19.56
CA VAL A 108 17.75 -26.12 -18.35
C VAL A 108 17.38 -27.60 -18.46
N SER A 109 18.26 -28.48 -17.95
CA SER A 109 18.07 -29.93 -18.04
C SER A 109 16.78 -30.39 -17.34
N ARG A 110 16.11 -31.42 -17.87
CA ARG A 110 14.86 -31.94 -17.28
C ARG A 110 15.01 -32.35 -15.80
N ALA A 111 16.15 -32.92 -15.44
CA ALA A 111 16.44 -33.33 -14.06
C ALA A 111 16.51 -32.11 -13.12
N GLU A 112 17.22 -31.05 -13.54
CA GLU A 112 17.32 -29.81 -12.77
C GLU A 112 15.98 -29.08 -12.69
N VAL A 113 15.21 -29.01 -13.79
CA VAL A 113 13.86 -28.44 -13.78
C VAL A 113 12.99 -29.13 -12.74
N LYS A 114 12.98 -30.47 -12.73
CA LYS A 114 12.16 -31.24 -11.77
C LYS A 114 12.55 -30.95 -10.32
N ALA A 115 13.85 -30.88 -10.01
CA ALA A 115 14.33 -30.56 -8.67
C ALA A 115 13.90 -29.14 -8.24
N ARG A 116 14.11 -28.14 -9.10
CA ARG A 116 13.77 -26.74 -8.80
C ARG A 116 12.27 -26.49 -8.72
N VAL A 117 11.46 -27.21 -9.51
CA VAL A 117 9.99 -27.16 -9.43
C VAL A 117 9.53 -27.67 -8.06
N LYS A 118 10.08 -28.79 -7.59
CA LYS A 118 9.74 -29.34 -6.27
C LYS A 118 10.07 -28.34 -5.16
N GLU A 119 11.27 -27.76 -5.19
CA GLU A 119 11.68 -26.71 -4.24
C GLU A 119 10.75 -25.49 -4.31
N ALA A 120 10.42 -25.01 -5.51
CA ALA A 120 9.57 -23.85 -5.71
C ALA A 120 8.14 -24.05 -5.20
N LEU A 121 7.56 -25.23 -5.40
CA LEU A 121 6.25 -25.56 -4.86
C LEU A 121 6.28 -25.73 -3.34
N ALA A 122 7.34 -26.30 -2.78
CA ALA A 122 7.50 -26.39 -1.33
C ALA A 122 7.57 -25.02 -0.66
N MET A 123 8.25 -24.03 -1.28
CA MET A 123 8.32 -22.66 -0.75
C MET A 123 6.96 -21.96 -0.59
N VAL A 124 5.95 -22.40 -1.33
CA VAL A 124 4.58 -21.83 -1.31
C VAL A 124 3.55 -22.78 -0.69
N ASP A 125 4.02 -23.79 0.05
CA ASP A 125 3.24 -24.84 0.73
C ASP A 125 2.37 -25.68 -0.24
N LEU A 126 2.90 -25.99 -1.42
CA LEU A 126 2.26 -26.81 -2.45
C LEU A 126 3.11 -28.04 -2.83
N GLU A 127 3.94 -28.55 -1.92
CA GLU A 127 4.68 -29.80 -2.16
C GLU A 127 3.71 -30.95 -2.50
N GLY A 128 4.01 -31.72 -3.55
CA GLY A 128 3.15 -32.82 -4.02
C GLY A 128 2.04 -32.41 -4.99
N PHE A 129 1.98 -31.14 -5.39
CA PHE A 129 0.97 -30.63 -6.33
C PHE A 129 1.44 -30.62 -7.79
N GLU A 130 2.64 -31.12 -8.09
CA GLU A 130 3.31 -31.05 -9.40
C GLU A 130 2.41 -31.53 -10.56
N GLU A 131 1.69 -32.63 -10.35
CA GLU A 131 0.89 -33.31 -11.37
C GLU A 131 -0.56 -32.79 -11.45
N ARG A 132 -0.95 -31.85 -10.59
CA ARG A 132 -2.29 -31.24 -10.64
C ARG A 132 -2.40 -30.25 -11.80
N TYR A 133 -3.62 -29.87 -12.11
CA TYR A 133 -3.96 -28.84 -13.10
C TYR A 133 -4.64 -27.63 -12.44
N VAL A 134 -4.74 -26.53 -13.17
CA VAL A 134 -5.24 -25.23 -12.67
C VAL A 134 -6.69 -25.29 -12.16
N ASP A 135 -7.52 -26.14 -12.77
CA ASP A 135 -8.92 -26.38 -12.41
C ASP A 135 -9.09 -27.27 -11.16
N GLN A 136 -8.01 -27.88 -10.66
CA GLN A 136 -8.00 -28.76 -9.49
C GLN A 136 -7.57 -28.06 -8.20
N ILE A 137 -7.38 -26.74 -8.22
CA ILE A 137 -6.87 -25.95 -7.10
C ILE A 137 -7.68 -24.67 -6.88
N SER A 138 -7.68 -24.16 -5.65
CA SER A 138 -8.37 -22.91 -5.29
C SER A 138 -7.66 -21.68 -5.87
N GLY A 139 -8.35 -20.54 -5.93
CA GLY A 139 -7.74 -19.27 -6.41
C GLY A 139 -6.49 -18.86 -5.62
N GLY A 140 -6.44 -19.10 -4.31
CA GLY A 140 -5.24 -18.86 -3.50
C GLY A 140 -4.09 -19.78 -3.82
N GLN A 141 -4.39 -21.05 -4.11
CA GLN A 141 -3.39 -22.00 -4.58
C GLN A 141 -2.89 -21.61 -5.99
N GLN A 142 -3.75 -21.13 -6.88
CA GLN A 142 -3.33 -20.61 -8.19
C GLN A 142 -2.35 -19.45 -8.04
N GLN A 143 -2.62 -18.55 -7.09
CA GLN A 143 -1.70 -17.46 -6.82
C GLN A 143 -0.35 -17.93 -6.27
N ARG A 144 -0.35 -18.91 -5.36
CA ARG A 144 0.88 -19.55 -4.85
C ARG A 144 1.68 -20.19 -5.99
N VAL A 145 1.03 -20.86 -6.94
CA VAL A 145 1.68 -21.39 -8.14
C VAL A 145 2.27 -20.27 -8.99
N ALA A 146 1.56 -19.17 -9.19
CA ALA A 146 2.07 -18.03 -9.95
C ALA A 146 3.30 -17.40 -9.27
N LEU A 147 3.31 -17.32 -7.94
CA LEU A 147 4.45 -16.86 -7.16
C LEU A 147 5.64 -17.83 -7.28
N ALA A 148 5.41 -19.14 -7.13
CA ALA A 148 6.45 -20.16 -7.34
C ALA A 148 7.06 -20.08 -8.74
N ARG A 149 6.23 -19.90 -9.78
CA ARG A 149 6.68 -19.70 -11.16
C ARG A 149 7.52 -18.44 -11.35
N ALA A 150 7.25 -17.38 -10.60
CA ALA A 150 8.06 -16.16 -10.65
C ALA A 150 9.40 -16.34 -9.92
N LEU A 151 9.37 -16.95 -8.72
CA LEU A 151 10.54 -17.12 -7.85
C LEU A 151 11.54 -18.16 -8.35
N ILE A 152 11.07 -19.19 -9.05
CA ILE A 152 11.95 -20.25 -9.56
C ILE A 152 13.04 -19.69 -10.49
N LEU A 153 12.82 -18.56 -11.17
CA LEU A 153 13.80 -17.93 -12.05
C LEU A 153 14.86 -17.10 -11.30
N LYS A 154 14.70 -16.88 -9.99
CA LYS A 154 15.57 -16.00 -9.17
C LYS A 154 15.76 -14.61 -9.82
N PRO A 155 14.67 -13.87 -10.09
CA PRO A 155 14.75 -12.59 -10.79
C PRO A 155 15.43 -11.51 -9.94
N LYS A 156 16.03 -10.52 -10.60
CA LYS A 156 16.56 -9.31 -9.95
C LYS A 156 15.44 -8.45 -9.36
N VAL A 157 14.29 -8.38 -10.05
CA VAL A 157 13.13 -7.59 -9.64
C VAL A 157 11.85 -8.40 -9.79
N LEU A 158 10.98 -8.33 -8.77
CA LEU A 158 9.64 -8.92 -8.80
C LEU A 158 8.57 -7.83 -8.87
N LEU A 159 7.70 -7.91 -9.88
CA LEU A 159 6.63 -6.95 -10.11
C LEU A 159 5.29 -7.60 -9.79
N PHE A 160 4.46 -6.93 -8.98
CA PHE A 160 3.12 -7.40 -8.62
C PHE A 160 2.05 -6.42 -9.09
N ASP A 161 1.12 -6.89 -9.92
CA ASP A 161 0.01 -6.08 -10.45
C ASP A 161 -1.30 -6.54 -9.84
N GLU A 162 -1.75 -5.83 -8.81
CA GLU A 162 -2.97 -6.09 -8.02
C GLU A 162 -3.14 -7.57 -7.62
N PRO A 163 -2.09 -8.21 -7.05
CA PRO A 163 -2.02 -9.66 -6.99
C PRO A 163 -3.06 -10.29 -6.04
N LEU A 164 -3.67 -9.53 -5.11
CA LEU A 164 -4.64 -10.05 -4.14
C LEU A 164 -6.09 -9.54 -4.34
N SER A 165 -6.34 -8.79 -5.41
CA SER A 165 -7.65 -8.17 -5.68
C SER A 165 -8.80 -9.18 -5.82
N ASN A 166 -8.52 -10.38 -6.32
CA ASN A 166 -9.52 -11.43 -6.58
C ASN A 166 -9.71 -12.44 -5.43
N LEU A 167 -9.14 -12.18 -4.25
CA LEU A 167 -9.17 -13.10 -3.10
C LEU A 167 -10.12 -12.63 -2.00
N ASP A 168 -10.69 -13.58 -1.25
CA ASP A 168 -11.40 -13.28 0.00
C ASP A 168 -10.46 -12.74 1.09
N ALA A 169 -11.02 -12.14 2.14
CA ALA A 169 -10.25 -11.43 3.16
C ALA A 169 -9.23 -12.31 3.92
N ASN A 170 -9.59 -13.56 4.25
CA ASN A 170 -8.70 -14.45 5.02
C ASN A 170 -7.53 -14.92 4.16
N LEU A 171 -7.83 -15.33 2.93
CA LEU A 171 -6.83 -15.77 1.99
C LEU A 171 -5.93 -14.63 1.54
N ARG A 172 -6.49 -13.43 1.31
CA ARG A 172 -5.74 -12.20 1.04
C ARG A 172 -4.72 -11.94 2.13
N ARG A 173 -5.12 -11.99 3.41
CA ARG A 173 -4.22 -11.77 4.54
C ARG A 173 -3.07 -12.78 4.56
N SER A 174 -3.39 -14.07 4.46
CA SER A 174 -2.35 -15.12 4.45
C SER A 174 -1.38 -14.97 3.28
N MET A 175 -1.89 -14.68 2.08
CA MET A 175 -1.05 -14.51 0.89
C MET A 175 -0.19 -13.26 0.94
N ARG A 176 -0.73 -12.16 1.46
CA ARG A 176 0.00 -10.93 1.72
C ARG A 176 1.22 -11.19 2.61
N ASP A 177 0.99 -11.87 3.73
CA ASP A 177 2.04 -12.17 4.70
C ASP A 177 3.09 -13.10 4.07
N LYS A 178 2.67 -14.09 3.27
CA LYS A 178 3.57 -15.00 2.54
C LYS A 178 4.41 -14.29 1.47
N ILE A 179 3.83 -13.35 0.72
CA ILE A 179 4.55 -12.53 -0.26
C ILE A 179 5.66 -11.74 0.43
N ARG A 180 5.34 -11.09 1.57
CA ARG A 180 6.32 -10.31 2.33
C ARG A 180 7.41 -11.18 2.95
N GLU A 181 7.05 -12.35 3.48
CA GLU A 181 8.00 -13.35 4.00
C GLU A 181 9.00 -13.75 2.93
N LEU A 182 8.53 -14.22 1.77
CA LEU A 182 9.38 -14.68 0.68
C LEU A 182 10.24 -13.54 0.11
N GLN A 183 9.67 -12.34 -0.03
CA GLN A 183 10.42 -11.17 -0.50
C GLN A 183 11.60 -10.84 0.42
N LYS A 184 11.38 -10.85 1.75
CA LYS A 184 12.46 -10.64 2.74
C LYS A 184 13.47 -11.79 2.77
N GLN A 185 12.99 -13.03 2.73
CA GLN A 185 13.84 -14.22 2.78
C GLN A 185 14.86 -14.25 1.63
N PHE A 186 14.47 -13.78 0.45
CA PHE A 186 15.31 -13.80 -0.76
C PHE A 186 15.92 -12.43 -1.10
N ASP A 187 15.73 -11.41 -0.27
CA ASP A 187 16.21 -10.04 -0.51
C ASP A 187 15.85 -9.50 -1.91
N ILE A 188 14.64 -9.82 -2.38
CA ILE A 188 14.20 -9.50 -3.74
C ILE A 188 13.67 -8.07 -3.79
N THR A 189 14.25 -7.24 -4.64
CA THR A 189 13.73 -5.89 -4.93
C THR A 189 12.35 -6.01 -5.58
N SER A 190 11.33 -5.35 -5.02
CA SER A 190 9.95 -5.54 -5.46
C SER A 190 9.20 -4.24 -5.70
N LEU A 191 8.44 -4.19 -6.80
CA LEU A 191 7.44 -3.14 -7.08
C LEU A 191 6.06 -3.76 -7.01
N TYR A 192 5.22 -3.21 -6.15
CA TYR A 192 3.88 -3.69 -5.88
C TYR A 192 2.85 -2.65 -6.30
N VAL A 193 1.75 -3.07 -6.90
CA VAL A 193 0.66 -2.18 -7.30
C VAL A 193 -0.62 -2.64 -6.63
N THR A 194 -1.31 -1.72 -5.96
CA THR A 194 -2.65 -1.97 -5.42
C THR A 194 -3.45 -0.68 -5.31
N HIS A 195 -4.76 -0.83 -5.11
CA HIS A 195 -5.67 0.21 -4.68
C HIS A 195 -6.10 0.05 -3.20
N ASP A 196 -5.70 -1.04 -2.53
CA ASP A 196 -6.00 -1.32 -1.12
C ASP A 196 -4.88 -0.76 -0.21
N GLN A 197 -5.28 0.15 0.68
CA GLN A 197 -4.36 0.84 1.58
C GLN A 197 -3.81 -0.08 2.67
N SER A 198 -4.66 -0.93 3.23
CA SER A 198 -4.29 -1.87 4.29
C SER A 198 -3.27 -2.90 3.78
N GLU A 199 -3.42 -3.31 2.53
CA GLU A 199 -2.44 -4.14 1.83
C GLU A 199 -1.13 -3.40 1.63
N ALA A 200 -1.16 -2.20 1.02
CA ALA A 200 0.03 -1.39 0.79
C ALA A 200 0.83 -1.14 2.07
N PHE A 201 0.14 -0.81 3.17
CA PHE A 201 0.79 -0.52 4.45
C PHE A 201 1.41 -1.74 5.12
N ALA A 202 0.80 -2.91 4.95
CA ALA A 202 1.28 -4.14 5.59
C ALA A 202 2.47 -4.78 4.86
N VAL A 203 2.58 -4.61 3.54
CA VAL A 203 3.65 -5.27 2.76
C VAL A 203 4.87 -4.40 2.51
N SER A 204 4.73 -3.08 2.52
CA SER A 204 5.73 -2.20 1.92
C SER A 204 6.71 -1.63 2.94
N ASP A 205 7.94 -1.39 2.47
CA ASP A 205 8.90 -0.52 3.15
C ASP A 205 8.58 0.96 2.84
N THR A 206 8.24 1.25 1.59
CA THR A 206 7.88 2.59 1.11
C THR A 206 6.62 2.52 0.25
N VAL A 207 5.74 3.51 0.39
CA VAL A 207 4.55 3.65 -0.44
C VAL A 207 4.63 4.97 -1.18
N LEU A 208 4.32 4.94 -2.47
CA LEU A 208 4.10 6.11 -3.32
C LEU A 208 2.62 6.23 -3.60
N VAL A 209 2.04 7.35 -3.21
CA VAL A 209 0.64 7.65 -3.52
C VAL A 209 0.56 8.44 -4.81
N MET A 210 -0.23 7.93 -5.76
CA MET A 210 -0.39 8.49 -7.09
C MET A 210 -1.79 9.05 -7.31
N ASN A 211 -1.88 10.19 -7.99
CA ASN A 211 -3.12 10.75 -8.47
C ASN A 211 -2.92 11.37 -9.86
N LYS A 212 -3.78 11.02 -10.82
CA LYS A 212 -3.78 11.57 -12.19
C LYS A 212 -2.38 11.64 -12.84
N GLY A 213 -1.57 10.59 -12.71
CA GLY A 213 -0.24 10.52 -13.34
C GLY A 213 0.89 11.22 -12.58
N HIS A 214 0.61 11.78 -11.39
CA HIS A 214 1.59 12.42 -10.52
C HIS A 214 1.76 11.68 -9.20
N ILE A 215 2.95 11.77 -8.62
CA ILE A 215 3.22 11.32 -7.25
C ILE A 215 2.80 12.44 -6.29
N MET A 216 1.89 12.14 -5.38
CA MET A 216 1.37 13.07 -4.37
C MET A 216 2.24 13.10 -3.12
N GLN A 217 2.69 11.92 -2.68
CA GLN A 217 3.59 11.78 -1.53
C GLN A 217 4.30 10.43 -1.59
N ILE A 218 5.51 10.39 -1.05
CA ILE A 218 6.33 9.20 -0.87
C ILE A 218 6.73 9.12 0.60
N GLY A 219 6.63 7.95 1.21
CA GLY A 219 7.09 7.77 2.58
C GLY A 219 6.87 6.36 3.08
N SER A 220 7.25 6.11 4.34
CA SER A 220 6.82 4.90 5.02
C SER A 220 5.29 4.91 5.21
N PRO A 221 4.65 3.74 5.34
CA PRO A 221 3.22 3.68 5.69
C PRO A 221 2.82 4.57 6.87
N GLN A 222 3.67 4.61 7.90
CA GLN A 222 3.42 5.42 9.09
C GLN A 222 3.51 6.91 8.79
N ASP A 223 4.50 7.35 8.01
CA ASP A 223 4.65 8.77 7.67
C ASP A 223 3.48 9.26 6.82
N LEU A 224 3.06 8.48 5.82
CA LEU A 224 1.91 8.84 4.98
C LEU A 224 0.61 8.97 5.78
N TYR A 225 0.41 8.06 6.74
CA TYR A 225 -0.79 8.07 7.56
C TYR A 225 -0.81 9.23 8.57
N ARG A 226 0.34 9.47 9.21
CA ARG A 226 0.49 10.40 10.35
C ARG A 226 0.87 11.81 9.93
N GLN A 227 1.44 11.99 8.75
CA GLN A 227 1.87 13.29 8.23
C GLN A 227 1.47 13.42 6.76
N PRO A 228 0.16 13.40 6.45
CA PRO A 228 -0.32 13.60 5.09
C PRO A 228 0.05 15.00 4.60
N ALA A 229 0.68 15.09 3.42
CA ALA A 229 1.21 16.35 2.89
C ALA A 229 0.12 17.33 2.40
N SER A 230 -1.11 16.85 2.19
CA SER A 230 -2.22 17.66 1.67
C SER A 230 -3.57 17.13 2.13
N ARG A 231 -4.63 17.91 1.92
CA ARG A 231 -6.03 17.47 2.16
C ARG A 231 -6.38 16.21 1.37
N PHE A 232 -5.89 16.11 0.13
CA PHE A 232 -6.06 14.90 -0.68
C PHE A 232 -5.40 13.70 0.00
N MET A 233 -4.18 13.84 0.51
CA MET A 233 -3.50 12.75 1.22
C MET A 233 -4.24 12.37 2.50
N ALA A 234 -4.71 13.36 3.26
CA ALA A 234 -5.44 13.11 4.50
C ALA A 234 -6.70 12.28 4.26
N SER A 235 -7.53 12.66 3.27
CA SER A 235 -8.75 11.96 2.92
C SER A 235 -8.50 10.65 2.19
N PHE A 236 -7.46 10.58 1.36
CA PHE A 236 -7.13 9.36 0.63
C PHE A 236 -6.54 8.28 1.56
N MET A 237 -5.92 8.62 2.69
CA MET A 237 -5.41 7.65 3.67
C MET A 237 -6.47 7.12 4.65
N GLY A 238 -7.70 7.63 4.59
CA GLY A 238 -8.79 7.29 5.50
C GLY A 238 -9.53 8.53 6.01
N ASP A 239 -10.51 8.32 6.86
CA ASP A 239 -11.29 9.42 7.44
C ASP A 239 -10.43 10.30 8.37
N ALA A 240 -10.80 11.57 8.45
CA ALA A 240 -10.20 12.54 9.34
C ALA A 240 -11.18 13.66 9.65
N ASN A 241 -11.20 14.07 10.92
CA ASN A 241 -11.91 15.27 11.35
C ASN A 241 -10.96 16.46 11.24
N LEU A 242 -11.36 17.54 10.57
CA LEU A 242 -10.52 18.70 10.33
C LEU A 242 -11.01 19.89 11.14
N PHE A 243 -10.11 20.51 11.90
CA PHE A 243 -10.42 21.62 12.79
C PHE A 243 -9.49 22.81 12.56
N PRO A 244 -10.00 24.05 12.60
CA PRO A 244 -9.14 25.21 12.80
C PRO A 244 -8.51 25.13 14.19
N ALA A 245 -7.22 25.44 14.28
CA ALA A 245 -6.47 25.38 15.52
C ALA A 245 -5.46 26.52 15.63
N THR A 246 -5.17 26.92 16.87
CA THR A 246 -4.03 27.81 17.16
C THR A 246 -2.91 27.02 17.84
N PHE A 247 -1.67 27.39 17.55
CA PHE A 247 -0.48 26.72 18.06
C PHE A 247 0.26 27.63 19.04
N SER A 248 0.72 27.04 20.15
CA SER A 248 1.66 27.65 21.09
C SER A 248 2.84 26.72 21.35
N ASP A 249 3.84 27.18 22.09
CA ASP A 249 5.02 26.35 22.41
C ASP A 249 4.62 25.06 23.16
N GLN A 250 3.52 25.10 23.92
CA GLN A 250 3.09 24.06 24.84
C GLN A 250 1.90 23.22 24.35
N TYR A 251 0.94 23.85 23.66
CA TYR A 251 -0.33 23.19 23.31
C TYR A 251 -0.85 23.60 21.94
N VAL A 252 -1.76 22.77 21.43
CA VAL A 252 -2.65 23.04 20.30
C VAL A 252 -4.03 23.36 20.88
N ASP A 253 -4.60 24.50 20.52
CA ASP A 253 -5.98 24.84 20.89
C ASP A 253 -6.94 24.45 19.77
N ILE A 254 -7.97 23.68 20.11
CA ILE A 254 -9.11 23.43 19.23
C ILE A 254 -10.39 23.79 20.00
N TYR A 255 -11.05 24.89 19.63
CA TYR A 255 -12.26 25.37 20.28
C TYR A 255 -12.15 25.51 21.82
N GLY A 256 -10.99 25.96 22.31
CA GLY A 256 -10.72 26.08 23.75
C GLY A 256 -10.30 24.78 24.44
N TYR A 257 -10.15 23.68 23.69
CA TYR A 257 -9.55 22.45 24.18
C TYR A 257 -8.03 22.47 23.95
N HIS A 258 -7.26 22.61 25.03
CA HIS A 258 -5.80 22.60 24.99
C HIS A 258 -5.22 21.17 24.98
N LEU A 259 -4.65 20.78 23.85
CA LEU A 259 -4.04 19.47 23.64
C LEU A 259 -2.51 19.54 23.68
N PRO A 260 -1.80 18.53 24.19
CA PRO A 260 -0.34 18.48 24.12
C PRO A 260 0.16 18.62 22.68
N ARG A 261 1.07 19.56 22.41
CA ARG A 261 1.57 19.80 21.05
C ARG A 261 2.46 18.65 20.56
N PRO A 262 2.13 17.99 19.43
CA PRO A 262 3.06 17.05 18.79
C PRO A 262 4.33 17.77 18.32
N LEU A 263 5.50 17.13 18.46
CA LEU A 263 6.80 17.75 18.16
C LEU A 263 6.94 18.30 16.74
N HIS A 264 6.23 17.73 15.77
CA HIS A 264 6.28 18.10 14.36
C HIS A 264 5.32 19.25 14.01
N PHE A 265 4.55 19.77 14.96
CA PHE A 265 3.67 20.92 14.75
C PHE A 265 4.47 22.22 14.95
N GLY A 266 4.06 23.28 14.24
CA GLY A 266 4.57 24.63 14.46
C GLY A 266 4.40 25.07 15.91
N THR A 267 5.31 25.90 16.40
CA THR A 267 5.30 26.37 17.80
C THR A 267 4.47 27.62 18.01
N GLN A 268 4.06 28.31 16.94
CA GLN A 268 3.21 29.51 16.97
C GLN A 268 2.40 29.60 15.68
N GLY A 269 1.24 30.24 15.74
CA GLY A 269 0.40 30.58 14.58
C GLY A 269 -0.95 29.86 14.57
N GLU A 270 -1.58 29.84 13.40
CA GLU A 270 -2.88 29.21 13.17
C GLU A 270 -2.77 28.23 11.99
N GLY A 271 -3.61 27.20 11.98
CA GLY A 271 -3.67 26.25 10.87
C GLY A 271 -4.82 25.26 11.02
N MET A 272 -4.90 24.32 10.08
CA MET A 272 -5.86 23.22 10.15
C MET A 272 -5.20 21.97 10.69
N VAL A 273 -5.78 21.43 11.75
CA VAL A 273 -5.39 20.17 12.37
C VAL A 273 -6.38 19.10 11.96
N GLY A 274 -5.87 18.00 11.41
CA GLY A 274 -6.63 16.78 11.24
C GLY A 274 -6.47 15.86 12.44
N VAL A 275 -7.55 15.22 12.85
CA VAL A 275 -7.58 14.20 13.89
C VAL A 275 -8.23 12.95 13.34
N ARG A 276 -7.52 11.82 13.38
CA ARG A 276 -8.05 10.52 12.95
C ARG A 276 -9.18 10.05 13.88
N PRO A 277 -10.29 9.47 13.36
CA PRO A 277 -11.41 9.02 14.19
C PRO A 277 -11.02 8.07 15.34
N GLU A 278 -10.07 7.17 15.11
CA GLU A 278 -9.58 6.22 16.11
C GLU A 278 -8.69 6.85 17.19
N ALA A 279 -8.29 8.11 17.01
CA ALA A 279 -7.54 8.89 18.00
C ALA A 279 -8.45 9.72 18.91
N ILE A 280 -9.78 9.66 18.72
CA ILE A 280 -10.76 10.33 19.56
C ILE A 280 -11.51 9.26 20.36
N THR A 281 -11.41 9.33 21.68
CA THR A 281 -12.13 8.46 22.61
C THR A 281 -13.16 9.25 23.41
N LEU A 282 -14.13 8.55 23.99
CA LEU A 282 -15.18 9.13 24.83
C LEU A 282 -14.92 8.79 26.30
N SER A 283 -15.17 9.76 27.17
CA SER A 283 -15.03 9.67 28.63
C SER A 283 -16.27 10.21 29.32
N ASP A 284 -16.60 9.66 30.49
CA ASP A 284 -17.73 10.13 31.32
C ASP A 284 -17.42 11.45 32.04
N ARG A 285 -16.16 11.88 32.03
CA ARG A 285 -15.69 13.08 32.74
C ARG A 285 -14.72 13.87 31.88
N GLY A 286 -14.82 15.19 31.97
CA GLY A 286 -13.94 16.12 31.27
C GLY A 286 -14.34 17.57 31.53
N GLU A 287 -13.76 18.47 30.76
CA GLU A 287 -14.04 19.90 30.75
C GLU A 287 -15.15 20.23 29.75
N GLU A 288 -15.82 21.39 29.91
CA GLU A 288 -16.91 21.79 29.00
C GLU A 288 -16.43 21.93 27.54
N SER A 289 -15.16 22.30 27.32
CA SER A 289 -14.56 22.36 25.97
C SER A 289 -14.51 21.01 25.26
N GLN A 290 -14.60 19.90 26.00
CA GLN A 290 -14.57 18.54 25.48
C GLN A 290 -15.99 17.96 25.29
N ARG A 291 -17.03 18.61 25.79
CA ARG A 291 -18.38 18.05 25.85
C ARG A 291 -18.98 17.85 24.46
N CYS A 292 -19.48 16.65 24.18
CA CYS A 292 -20.13 16.29 22.92
C CYS A 292 -21.42 15.50 23.15
N VAL A 293 -22.27 15.43 22.12
CA VAL A 293 -23.53 14.67 22.12
C VAL A 293 -23.57 13.65 21.00
N ILE A 294 -23.93 12.41 21.29
CA ILE A 294 -24.02 11.35 20.27
C ILE A 294 -25.22 11.59 19.35
N ARG A 295 -24.96 11.63 18.03
CA ARG A 295 -25.98 11.81 16.99
C ARG A 295 -26.28 10.53 16.23
N HIS A 296 -25.28 9.69 15.99
CA HIS A 296 -25.44 8.44 15.25
C HIS A 296 -24.47 7.38 15.74
N VAL A 297 -24.92 6.11 15.75
CA VAL A 297 -24.13 4.95 16.16
C VAL A 297 -24.35 3.82 15.16
N ALA A 298 -23.25 3.28 14.61
CA ALA A 298 -23.23 2.10 13.78
C ALA A 298 -22.32 1.03 14.38
N TYR A 299 -22.86 -0.18 14.58
CA TYR A 299 -22.07 -1.32 15.08
C TYR A 299 -21.33 -2.02 13.94
N MET A 300 -20.00 -2.09 14.06
CA MET A 300 -19.10 -2.64 13.03
C MET A 300 -18.38 -3.92 13.50
N GLY A 301 -18.82 -4.54 14.59
CA GLY A 301 -18.18 -5.72 15.18
C GLY A 301 -17.25 -5.36 16.35
N PRO A 302 -15.92 -5.35 16.19
CA PRO A 302 -15.00 -5.00 17.28
C PRO A 302 -15.06 -3.52 17.68
N GLN A 303 -15.75 -2.69 16.90
CA GLN A 303 -15.86 -1.24 17.12
C GLN A 303 -17.24 -0.71 16.70
N TYR A 304 -17.56 0.48 17.19
CA TYR A 304 -18.64 1.33 16.71
C TYR A 304 -18.07 2.48 15.90
N GLU A 305 -18.71 2.81 14.79
CA GLU A 305 -18.58 4.12 14.16
C GLU A 305 -19.62 5.05 14.76
N VAL A 306 -19.17 6.16 15.33
CA VAL A 306 -20.02 7.08 16.08
C VAL A 306 -19.86 8.47 15.51
N THR A 307 -20.96 9.13 15.21
CA THR A 307 -20.97 10.56 14.91
C THR A 307 -21.45 11.32 16.14
N VAL A 308 -20.68 12.31 16.57
CA VAL A 308 -21.05 13.19 17.68
C VAL A 308 -21.09 14.65 17.22
N GLU A 309 -21.93 15.44 17.87
CA GLU A 309 -21.92 16.89 17.76
C GLU A 309 -20.98 17.47 18.82
N TRP A 310 -19.96 18.20 18.39
CA TRP A 310 -18.99 18.88 19.23
C TRP A 310 -18.80 20.31 18.72
N HIS A 311 -19.08 21.31 19.56
CA HIS A 311 -19.07 22.75 19.20
C HIS A 311 -19.87 23.08 17.92
N GLY A 312 -21.01 22.41 17.72
CA GLY A 312 -21.86 22.61 16.55
C GLY A 312 -21.35 21.97 15.24
N GLN A 313 -20.30 21.15 15.32
CA GLN A 313 -19.80 20.35 14.20
C GLN A 313 -20.05 18.87 14.43
N GLU A 314 -20.41 18.14 13.36
CA GLU A 314 -20.46 16.69 13.39
C GLU A 314 -19.08 16.11 13.09
N ILE A 315 -18.61 15.23 13.98
CA ILE A 315 -17.31 14.57 13.84
C ILE A 315 -17.46 13.05 13.99
N LEU A 316 -16.60 12.31 13.30
CA LEU A 316 -16.59 10.84 13.28
C LEU A 316 -15.56 10.29 14.28
N LEU A 317 -15.96 9.28 15.05
CA LEU A 317 -15.13 8.56 16.00
C LEU A 317 -15.20 7.05 15.73
N GLN A 318 -14.14 6.34 16.10
CA GLN A 318 -14.15 4.87 16.17
C GLN A 318 -13.95 4.43 17.61
N VAL A 319 -15.02 3.88 18.21
CA VAL A 319 -15.05 3.49 19.62
C VAL A 319 -14.97 1.99 19.75
N ASN A 320 -14.05 1.48 20.57
CA ASN A 320 -13.93 0.05 20.79
C ASN A 320 -15.16 -0.51 21.52
N ALA A 321 -15.78 -1.55 20.97
CA ALA A 321 -17.04 -2.10 21.48
C ALA A 321 -16.92 -2.74 22.87
N THR A 322 -15.70 -3.07 23.32
CA THR A 322 -15.45 -3.59 24.67
C THR A 322 -15.25 -2.49 25.72
N ARG A 323 -14.99 -1.25 25.29
CA ARG A 323 -14.78 -0.11 26.19
C ARG A 323 -16.06 0.64 26.49
N LEU A 324 -16.88 0.86 25.47
CA LEU A 324 -18.10 1.65 25.59
C LEU A 324 -19.13 1.15 24.58
N GLN A 325 -20.40 1.13 24.99
CA GLN A 325 -21.56 0.86 24.14
C GLN A 325 -22.39 2.14 24.09
N PRO A 326 -22.10 3.04 23.15
CA PRO A 326 -22.76 4.34 23.08
C PRO A 326 -24.19 4.24 22.56
N ASP A 327 -25.08 5.08 23.09
CA ASP A 327 -26.44 5.27 22.60
C ASP A 327 -26.68 6.70 22.08
N VAL A 328 -27.61 6.84 21.12
CA VAL A 328 -27.94 8.14 20.53
C VAL A 328 -28.56 9.06 21.58
N GLY A 329 -28.06 10.30 21.63
CA GLY A 329 -28.50 11.34 22.57
C GLY A 329 -27.71 11.39 23.88
N GLU A 330 -26.85 10.42 24.16
CA GLU A 330 -25.96 10.45 25.31
C GLU A 330 -24.92 11.57 25.21
N GLN A 331 -24.45 12.03 26.37
CA GLN A 331 -23.44 13.09 26.49
C GLN A 331 -22.15 12.52 27.06
N TYR A 332 -21.04 12.89 26.43
CA TYR A 332 -19.70 12.46 26.80
C TYR A 332 -18.71 13.61 26.67
N TYR A 333 -17.47 13.35 27.08
CA TYR A 333 -16.34 14.25 26.89
C TYR A 333 -15.32 13.61 25.96
N LEU A 334 -14.85 14.37 24.97
CA LEU A 334 -13.84 13.95 24.01
C LEU A 334 -12.44 13.91 24.63
N GLU A 335 -11.76 12.80 24.45
CA GLU A 335 -10.32 12.67 24.68
C GLU A 335 -9.62 12.50 23.33
N ILE A 336 -8.79 13.46 22.94
CA ILE A 336 -8.05 13.41 21.68
C ILE A 336 -6.61 13.01 21.98
N HIS A 337 -6.17 11.90 21.39
CA HIS A 337 -4.82 11.41 21.56
C HIS A 337 -3.86 12.07 20.53
N PRO A 338 -2.77 12.72 20.96
CA PRO A 338 -1.87 13.46 20.06
C PRO A 338 -1.25 12.65 18.93
N TYR A 339 -1.17 11.32 19.10
CA TYR A 339 -0.60 10.41 18.10
C TYR A 339 -1.37 10.39 16.76
N GLY A 340 -2.68 10.67 16.78
CA GLY A 340 -3.51 10.72 15.57
C GLY A 340 -3.79 12.13 15.06
N MET A 341 -3.11 13.14 15.62
CA MET A 341 -3.17 14.52 15.15
C MET A 341 -2.13 14.74 14.03
N PHE A 342 -2.50 15.50 13.02
CA PHE A 342 -1.61 15.96 11.95
C PHE A 342 -1.96 17.39 11.52
N VAL A 343 -0.99 18.13 10.95
CA VAL A 343 -1.22 19.48 10.39
C VAL A 343 -1.32 19.41 8.88
N LEU A 344 -2.24 20.16 8.31
CA LEU A 344 -2.34 20.37 6.87
C LEU A 344 -1.67 21.70 6.49
N ALA A 345 -0.65 21.64 5.64
CA ALA A 345 0.05 22.83 5.14
C ALA A 345 -0.82 23.68 4.20
N ASP A 346 -1.72 23.05 3.43
CA ASP A 346 -2.56 23.71 2.40
C ASP A 346 -3.87 24.30 2.95
N ALA A 347 -3.82 24.86 4.16
CA ALA A 347 -5.00 25.40 4.83
C ALA A 347 -5.11 26.94 4.83
N ALA A 348 -4.37 27.59 3.94
CA ALA A 348 -4.51 29.01 3.63
C ALA A 348 -5.43 29.21 2.43
#